data_AF-A0A4U8T4A7-F1
#
_entry.id   AF-A0A4U8T4A7-F1
#
_cell.length_a   1.000
_cell.length_b   1.000
_cell.length_c   1.000
_cell.angle_alpha   90.00
_cell.angle_beta   90.00
_cell.angle_gamma   90.00
#
_symmetry.space_group_name_H-M   'P 1'
#
loop_
_entity.id
_entity.type
_entity.pdbx_description
1 polymer ?
#
loop_
_entity_poly.entity_id
_entity_poly.type
_entity_poly.pdbx_seq_one_letter_code
_entity_poly.pdbx_strand_id
1 'polypeptide(L)'
;YVNTQLPKMKELGNRILTLEERAKFHFNFRNQARKDTRDAMKDRKKAEELENDRKNKTWEEWIEYVKKRKGLTKMEDIYNYTIEASQRTNPDVNSKFGIKPQ
;
A
#
# COMPACT_ATOMS: atom_id res chain seq x y z
N TYR A 1 -3.05 8.03 10.78
CA TYR A 1 -1.73 8.09 10.11
C TYR A 1 -1.82 7.88 8.60
N VAL A 2 -2.47 6.83 8.10
CA VAL A 2 -2.63 6.60 6.64
C VAL A 2 -3.43 7.71 5.94
N ASN A 3 -4.51 8.22 6.55
CA ASN A 3 -5.34 9.27 5.94
C ASN A 3 -4.66 10.64 5.85
N THR A 4 -3.73 10.96 6.77
CA THR A 4 -3.08 12.28 6.80
C THR A 4 -1.98 12.43 5.75
N GLN A 5 -1.35 11.33 5.32
CA GLN A 5 -0.29 11.40 4.32
C GLN A 5 -0.74 11.04 2.89
N LEU A 6 -1.97 10.53 2.72
CA LEU A 6 -2.54 10.20 1.42
C LEU A 6 -2.56 11.40 0.44
N PRO A 7 -2.96 12.63 0.85
CA PRO A 7 -2.91 13.80 -0.03
C PRO A 7 -1.48 14.12 -0.51
N LYS A 8 -0.51 14.09 0.42
CA LYS A 8 0.90 14.35 0.13
C LYS A 8 1.49 13.30 -0.82
N MET A 9 1.15 12.03 -0.63
CA MET A 9 1.55 10.96 -1.56
C MET A 9 0.98 11.20 -2.96
N LYS A 10 -0.30 11.56 -3.09
CA LYS A 10 -0.91 11.86 -4.40
C LYS A 10 -0.21 13.02 -5.09
N GLU A 11 0.05 14.10 -4.35
CA GLU A 11 0.76 15.27 -4.87
C GLU A 11 2.16 14.92 -5.40
N LEU A 12 2.95 14.20 -4.61
CA LEU A 12 4.31 13.80 -5.00
C LEU A 12 4.31 12.79 -6.15
N GLY A 13 3.40 11.82 -6.12
CA GLY A 13 3.27 10.81 -7.17
C GLY A 13 2.90 11.40 -8.53
N ASN A 14 2.09 12.45 -8.56
CA ASN A 14 1.70 13.15 -9.79
C ASN A 14 2.88 13.86 -10.49
N ARG A 15 3.96 14.15 -9.76
CA ARG A 15 5.18 14.78 -10.32
C ARG A 15 6.12 13.77 -10.98
N ILE A 16 5.89 12.47 -10.82
CA ILE A 16 6.70 11.41 -11.41
C ILE A 16 6.22 11.15 -12.84
N LEU A 17 7.16 11.19 -13.79
CA LEU A 17 6.85 11.18 -15.22
C LEU A 17 6.51 9.79 -15.75
N THR A 18 7.28 8.76 -15.38
CA THR A 18 7.03 7.41 -15.88
C THR A 18 6.03 6.66 -15.00
N LEU A 19 5.21 5.82 -15.64
CA LEU A 19 4.20 5.03 -14.95
C LEU A 19 4.83 4.01 -13.98
N GLU A 20 5.95 3.41 -14.36
CA GLU A 20 6.70 2.46 -13.52
C GLU A 20 7.23 3.13 -12.25
N GLU A 21 7.93 4.25 -12.37
CA GLU A 21 8.49 4.95 -11.22
C GLU A 21 7.38 5.46 -10.31
N ARG A 22 6.26 5.91 -10.89
CA ARG A 22 5.07 6.30 -10.12
C ARG A 22 4.53 5.12 -9.34
N ALA A 23 4.40 3.95 -9.97
CA ALA A 23 3.94 2.73 -9.29
C ALA A 23 4.91 2.27 -8.18
N LYS A 24 6.23 2.30 -8.42
CA LYS A 24 7.25 2.00 -7.42
C LYS A 24 7.19 2.98 -6.24
N PHE A 25 7.01 4.27 -6.51
CA PHE A 25 6.84 5.30 -5.48
C PHE A 25 5.62 5.00 -4.59
N HIS A 26 4.44 4.78 -5.19
CA HIS A 26 3.22 4.47 -4.44
C HIS A 26 3.33 3.16 -3.66
N PHE A 27 4.00 2.14 -4.22
CA PHE A 27 4.27 0.88 -3.54
C PHE A 27 5.18 1.05 -2.31
N ASN A 28 6.30 1.74 -2.49
CA ASN A 28 7.24 2.00 -1.40
C ASN A 28 6.59 2.85 -0.30
N PHE A 29 5.83 3.86 -0.68
CA PHE A 29 5.09 4.69 0.26
C PHE A 29 4.11 3.86 1.10
N ARG A 30 3.34 2.96 0.46
CA ARG A 30 2.43 2.04 1.17
C ARG A 30 3.19 1.15 2.16
N ASN A 31 4.32 0.60 1.76
CA ASN A 31 5.13 -0.26 2.62
C ASN A 31 5.70 0.50 3.83
N GLN A 32 6.18 1.73 3.61
CA GLN A 32 6.64 2.60 4.68
C GLN A 32 5.50 2.96 5.64
N ALA A 33 4.34 3.35 5.13
CA ALA A 33 3.17 3.67 5.95
C ALA A 33 2.71 2.48 6.81
N ARG A 34 2.81 1.23 6.30
CA ARG A 34 2.53 0.01 7.08
C ARG A 34 3.54 -0.16 8.22
N LYS A 35 4.83 0.06 7.94
CA LYS A 35 5.89 -0.02 8.94
C LYS A 35 5.70 1.03 10.03
N ASP A 36 5.56 2.31 9.64
CA ASP A 36 5.35 3.42 10.58
C ASP A 36 4.11 3.21 11.45
N THR A 37 3.03 2.66 10.87
CA THR A 37 1.81 2.35 11.62
C THR A 37 2.09 1.30 12.69
N ARG A 38 2.81 0.22 12.37
CA ARG A 38 3.18 -0.84 13.33
C ARG A 38 4.12 -0.31 14.40
N ASP A 39 5.06 0.54 14.03
CA ASP A 39 5.98 1.17 14.98
C ASP A 39 5.23 2.07 15.96
N ALA A 40 4.18 2.76 15.51
CA ALA A 40 3.32 3.59 16.35
C ALA A 40 2.24 2.82 17.13
N MET A 41 2.05 1.51 16.90
CA MET A 41 1.05 0.73 17.64
C MET A 41 1.42 0.60 19.12
N LYS A 42 0.48 0.95 20.00
CA LYS A 42 0.60 0.73 21.46
C LYS A 42 0.59 -0.76 21.81
N ASP A 43 -0.21 -1.55 21.09
CA ASP A 43 -0.23 -3.00 21.21
C ASP A 43 0.97 -3.61 20.45
N ARG A 44 2.08 -3.81 21.17
CA ARG A 44 3.33 -4.33 20.61
C ARG A 44 3.21 -5.79 20.17
N LYS A 45 2.48 -6.62 20.92
CA LYS A 45 2.25 -8.01 20.55
C LYS A 45 1.55 -8.09 19.20
N LYS A 46 0.50 -7.28 19.00
CA LYS A 46 -0.19 -7.27 17.73
C LYS A 46 0.66 -6.71 16.58
N ALA A 47 1.52 -5.74 16.86
CA ALA A 47 2.46 -5.21 15.87
C ALA A 47 3.44 -6.30 15.38
N GLU A 48 4.00 -7.09 16.30
CA GLU A 48 4.91 -8.21 15.99
C GLU A 48 4.23 -9.32 15.19
N GLU A 49 3.01 -9.73 15.59
CA GLU A 49 2.20 -10.68 14.80
C GLU A 49 2.01 -10.19 13.36
N LEU A 50 1.69 -8.90 13.18
CA LEU A 50 1.50 -8.31 11.86
C LEU A 50 2.80 -8.22 11.06
N GLU A 51 3.95 -8.03 11.72
CA GLU A 51 5.25 -8.00 11.06
C GLU A 51 5.64 -9.40 10.57
N ASN A 52 5.38 -10.43 11.36
CA ASN A 52 5.68 -11.82 11.03
C ASN A 52 4.72 -12.40 9.97
N ASP A 53 3.42 -12.23 10.16
CA ASP A 53 2.39 -12.88 9.33
C ASP A 53 2.08 -12.09 8.05
N ARG A 54 2.32 -10.77 8.06
CA ARG A 54 1.95 -9.87 6.96
C ARG A 54 3.14 -9.00 6.52
N LYS A 55 4.29 -9.63 6.31
CA LYS A 55 5.51 -9.00 5.78
C LYS A 55 5.22 -8.16 4.54
N ASN A 56 5.92 -7.03 4.44
CA ASN A 56 5.91 -6.24 3.22
C ASN A 56 6.57 -7.05 2.11
N LYS A 57 5.93 -7.10 0.94
CA LYS A 57 6.46 -7.79 -0.24
C LYS A 57 7.63 -7.00 -0.81
N THR A 58 8.54 -7.66 -1.52
CA THR A 58 9.43 -6.98 -2.47
C THR A 58 8.64 -6.49 -3.67
N TRP A 59 9.26 -5.67 -4.52
CA TRP A 59 8.63 -5.19 -5.75
C TRP A 59 8.27 -6.37 -6.67
N GLU A 60 9.19 -7.31 -6.85
CA GLU A 60 9.03 -8.49 -7.70
C GLU A 60 7.92 -9.40 -7.19
N GLU A 61 7.91 -9.68 -5.87
CA GLU A 61 6.85 -10.45 -5.23
C GLU A 61 5.48 -9.78 -5.36
N TRP A 62 5.43 -8.46 -5.32
CA TRP A 62 4.20 -7.70 -5.53
C TRP A 62 3.72 -7.80 -6.97
N ILE A 63 4.59 -7.64 -7.97
CA ILE A 63 4.24 -7.80 -9.38
C ILE A 63 3.69 -9.21 -9.64
N GLU A 64 4.38 -10.25 -9.16
CA GLU A 64 3.93 -11.64 -9.31
C GLU A 64 2.60 -11.89 -8.58
N TYR A 65 2.43 -11.31 -7.41
CA TYR A 65 1.16 -11.36 -6.69
C TYR A 65 0.02 -10.72 -7.51
N VAL A 66 0.23 -9.54 -8.09
CA VAL A 66 -0.79 -8.86 -8.90
C VAL A 66 -1.13 -9.67 -10.14
N LYS A 67 -0.12 -10.17 -10.86
CA LYS A 67 -0.33 -11.06 -12.03
C LYS A 67 -1.22 -12.25 -11.67
N LYS A 68 -0.86 -12.99 -10.62
CA LYS A 68 -1.60 -14.20 -10.21
C LYS A 68 -2.99 -13.89 -9.69
N ARG A 69 -3.13 -12.84 -8.87
CA ARG A 69 -4.37 -12.53 -8.14
C ARG A 69 -5.38 -11.74 -8.97
N LYS A 70 -4.92 -11.00 -9.98
CA LYS A 70 -5.77 -10.17 -10.84
C LYS A 70 -5.83 -10.66 -12.29
N GLY A 71 -5.01 -11.65 -12.67
CA GLY A 71 -4.93 -12.14 -14.05
C GLY A 71 -4.37 -11.10 -15.02
N LEU A 72 -3.66 -10.08 -14.51
CA LEU A 72 -3.10 -9.01 -15.33
C LEU A 72 -1.78 -9.47 -15.97
N THR A 73 -1.64 -9.22 -17.26
CA THR A 73 -0.47 -9.63 -18.05
C THR A 73 0.35 -8.45 -18.55
N LYS A 74 -0.28 -7.29 -18.78
CA LYS A 74 0.40 -6.06 -19.21
C LYS A 74 0.96 -5.30 -18.01
N MET A 75 2.20 -4.83 -18.13
CA MET A 75 2.84 -4.07 -17.06
C MET A 75 2.14 -2.74 -16.76
N GLU A 76 1.59 -2.07 -17.77
CA GLU A 76 0.81 -0.84 -17.59
C GLU A 76 -0.39 -1.06 -16.65
N ASP A 77 -1.17 -2.14 -16.85
CA ASP A 77 -2.31 -2.47 -16.00
C ASP A 77 -1.87 -2.79 -14.57
N ILE A 78 -0.74 -3.49 -14.42
CA ILE A 78 -0.16 -3.83 -13.11
C ILE A 78 0.30 -2.55 -12.39
N TYR A 79 0.92 -1.62 -13.09
CA TYR A 79 1.36 -0.35 -12.53
C TYR A 79 0.18 0.53 -12.11
N ASN A 80 -0.83 0.67 -12.97
CA ASN A 80 -2.07 1.38 -12.64
C ASN A 80 -2.78 0.77 -11.43
N TYR A 81 -2.91 -0.56 -11.39
CA TYR A 81 -3.47 -1.27 -10.24
C TYR A 81 -2.64 -1.03 -8.97
N THR A 82 -1.31 -1.00 -9.07
CA THR A 82 -0.43 -0.76 -7.92
C THR A 82 -0.63 0.63 -7.32
N ILE A 83 -0.67 1.65 -8.17
CA ILE A 83 -0.93 3.04 -7.79
C ILE A 83 -2.27 3.16 -7.05
N GLU A 84 -3.30 2.55 -7.60
CA GLU A 84 -4.67 2.61 -7.09
C GLU A 84 -4.80 1.79 -5.78
N ALA A 85 -4.26 0.58 -5.74
CA ALA A 85 -4.25 -0.26 -4.55
C ALA A 85 -3.51 0.40 -3.38
N SER A 86 -2.40 1.11 -3.63
CA SER A 86 -1.64 1.84 -2.61
C SER A 86 -2.40 3.01 -1.98
N GLN A 87 -3.46 3.50 -2.64
CA GLN A 87 -4.30 4.58 -2.14
C GLN A 87 -5.51 4.09 -1.33
N ARG A 88 -5.84 2.79 -1.40
CA ARG A 88 -6.99 2.22 -0.70
C ARG A 88 -6.72 2.06 0.79
N THR A 89 -7.70 2.45 1.60
CA THR A 89 -7.79 2.03 3.00
C THR A 89 -8.23 0.58 3.11
N ASN A 90 -7.90 -0.11 4.21
CA ASN A 90 -8.32 -1.49 4.42
C ASN A 90 -9.80 -1.52 4.85
N PRO A 91 -10.73 -2.06 4.02
CA PRO A 91 -12.16 -2.00 4.31
C PRO A 91 -12.54 -2.82 5.55
N ASP A 92 -11.89 -3.96 5.80
CA ASP A 92 -12.18 -4.80 6.97
C ASP A 92 -11.77 -4.10 8.27
N VAL A 93 -10.62 -3.42 8.25
CA VAL A 93 -10.14 -2.62 9.39
C VAL A 93 -11.06 -1.43 9.60
N ASN A 94 -11.44 -0.74 8.53
CA ASN A 94 -12.35 0.38 8.60
C ASN A 94 -13.69 -0.02 9.22
N SER A 95 -14.29 -1.12 8.75
CA SER A 95 -15.54 -1.67 9.30
C SER A 95 -15.40 -2.04 10.78
N LYS A 96 -14.33 -2.76 11.14
CA LYS A 96 -14.06 -3.18 12.53
C LYS A 96 -13.93 -2.03 13.52
N PHE A 97 -13.41 -0.88 13.07
CA PHE A 97 -13.18 0.29 13.91
C PHE A 97 -14.17 1.45 13.63
N GLY A 98 -15.23 1.22 12.85
CA GLY A 98 -16.23 2.24 12.52
C GLY A 98 -15.68 3.44 11.74
N ILE A 99 -14.54 3.29 11.08
CA ILE A 99 -13.88 4.36 10.31
C ILE A 99 -14.58 4.47 8.96
N LYS A 100 -15.21 5.61 8.68
CA LYS A 100 -15.70 5.92 7.33
C LYS A 100 -14.53 6.39 6.46
N PRO A 101 -14.17 5.67 5.38
CA PRO A 101 -13.20 6.19 4.43
C PRO A 101 -13.74 7.49 3.82
N GLN A 102 -12.90 8.53 3.77
CA GLN A 102 -13.18 9.78 3.04
C GLN A 102 -12.75 9.64 1.58
#